data_AF-A0A0Q6K0Z8-F1
#
_entry.id   AF-A0A0Q6K0Z8-F1
#
_cell.length_a   1.000
_cell.length_b   1.000
_cell.length_c   1.000
_cell.angle_alpha   90.00
_cell.angle_beta   90.00
_cell.angle_gamma   90.00
#
_symmetry.space_group_name_H-M   'P 1'
#
loop_
_entity.id
_entity.type
_entity.pdbx_description
1 polymer ?
#
loop_
_entity_poly.entity_id
_entity_poly.type
_entity_poly.pdbx_seq_one_letter_code
_entity_poly.pdbx_strand_id
1 'polypeptide(L)'
;MNETRHTSDTGGRAPAAADLSTVQLVERLTQQVSTLVRTEVSSALDEVKSKGTKLGVGIGVSGAGALLLFLGLATLVATAVLGLATVLDPWLAALIVAVVLLIVGGILAKVGATKAKNAVPPAPAATVASVQRDVETVQNARKAHS
;
A
#
# COMPACT_ATOMS: atom_id res chain seq x y z
N MET A 1 -26.69 1.17 -85.90
CA MET A 1 -27.38 1.05 -84.59
C MET A 1 -26.32 1.26 -83.51
N ASN A 2 -26.05 2.52 -83.17
CA ASN A 2 -26.62 3.29 -82.03
C ASN A 2 -25.71 3.13 -80.79
N GLU A 3 -24.77 4.06 -80.57
CA GLU A 3 -24.83 5.09 -79.50
C GLU A 3 -25.26 4.50 -78.14
N THR A 4 -24.40 4.52 -77.12
CA THR A 4 -24.34 5.68 -76.22
C THR A 4 -22.95 5.97 -75.67
N ARG A 5 -22.51 7.22 -75.90
CA ARG A 5 -21.57 7.94 -75.04
C ARG A 5 -22.13 8.00 -73.61
N HIS A 6 -21.30 7.73 -72.62
CA HIS A 6 -21.47 8.27 -71.27
C HIS A 6 -20.18 8.99 -70.87
N THR A 7 -20.07 10.23 -71.33
CA THR A 7 -19.21 11.24 -70.75
C THR A 7 -20.02 11.97 -69.68
N SER A 8 -19.82 11.62 -68.42
CA SER A 8 -20.11 12.51 -67.29
C SER A 8 -18.79 12.76 -66.59
N ASP A 9 -18.09 13.76 -67.09
CA ASP A 9 -17.19 14.58 -66.31
C ASP A 9 -17.98 15.16 -65.13
N THR A 10 -17.66 14.71 -63.94
CA THR A 10 -17.61 15.59 -62.78
C THR A 10 -16.38 15.21 -61.99
N GLY A 11 -15.25 15.80 -62.39
CA GLY A 11 -14.10 16.03 -61.53
C GLY A 11 -14.49 16.88 -60.32
N GLY A 12 -15.29 16.31 -59.42
CA GLY A 12 -15.41 16.76 -58.04
C GLY A 12 -14.09 16.46 -57.38
N ARG A 13 -13.17 17.44 -57.45
CA ARG A 13 -11.97 17.48 -56.63
C ARG A 13 -12.43 17.31 -55.20
N ALA A 14 -12.36 16.08 -54.67
CA ALA A 14 -12.32 15.87 -53.25
C ALA A 14 -11.21 16.82 -52.75
N PRO A 15 -11.51 17.78 -51.87
CA PRO A 15 -10.48 18.67 -51.37
C PRO A 15 -9.33 17.80 -50.88
N ALA A 16 -8.15 18.01 -51.45
CA ALA A 16 -6.99 17.19 -51.23
C ALA A 16 -6.80 17.01 -49.72
N ALA A 17 -6.82 15.76 -49.27
CA ALA A 17 -6.58 15.37 -47.89
C ALA A 17 -5.16 15.74 -47.38
N ALA A 18 -4.41 16.54 -48.13
CA ALA A 18 -3.03 16.95 -47.87
C ALA A 18 -2.92 18.25 -47.05
N ASP A 19 -4.01 19.01 -46.88
CA ASP A 19 -4.04 20.26 -46.09
C ASP A 19 -4.93 20.19 -44.84
N LEU A 20 -5.32 18.98 -44.41
CA LEU A 20 -5.75 18.74 -43.04
C LEU A 20 -4.51 18.69 -42.14
N SER A 21 -4.13 19.92 -41.80
CA SER A 21 -2.82 20.38 -41.38
C SER A 21 -2.24 19.71 -40.14
N THR A 22 -0.92 19.83 -40.00
CA THR A 22 -0.11 19.59 -38.79
C THR A 22 -0.78 20.06 -37.50
N VAL A 23 -1.63 21.10 -37.56
CA VAL A 23 -2.45 21.60 -36.45
C VAL A 23 -3.42 20.53 -35.93
N GLN A 24 -4.11 19.79 -36.80
CA GLN A 24 -5.01 18.70 -36.39
C GLN A 24 -4.26 17.50 -35.80
N LEU A 25 -3.01 17.25 -36.21
CA LEU A 25 -2.18 16.17 -35.66
C LEU A 25 -1.68 16.53 -34.26
N VAL A 26 -1.25 17.77 -34.05
CA VAL A 26 -0.88 18.31 -32.73
C VAL A 26 -2.07 18.30 -31.78
N GLU A 27 -3.27 18.67 -32.27
CA GLU A 27 -4.51 18.62 -31.50
C GLU A 27 -4.87 17.18 -31.07
N ARG A 28 -4.78 16.21 -32.00
CA ARG A 28 -5.03 14.79 -31.70
C ARG A 28 -3.98 14.17 -30.77
N LEU A 29 -2.71 14.54 -30.89
CA LEU A 29 -1.66 14.07 -29.98
C LEU A 29 -1.85 14.66 -28.59
N THR A 30 -2.18 15.94 -28.49
CA THR A 30 -2.48 16.61 -27.20
C THR A 30 -3.70 15.98 -26.54
N GLN A 31 -4.76 15.68 -27.30
CA GLN A 31 -5.91 14.93 -26.81
C GLN A 31 -5.53 13.53 -26.33
N GLN A 32 -4.75 12.76 -27.10
CA GLN A 32 -4.32 11.41 -26.70
C GLN A 32 -3.45 11.41 -25.44
N VAL A 33 -2.49 12.33 -25.33
CA VAL A 33 -1.65 12.49 -24.15
C VAL A 33 -2.51 12.88 -22.94
N SER A 34 -3.45 13.80 -23.11
CA SER A 34 -4.39 14.19 -22.05
C SER A 34 -5.28 13.02 -21.60
N THR A 35 -5.79 12.23 -22.54
CA THR A 35 -6.55 11.02 -22.24
C THR A 35 -5.71 9.98 -21.52
N LEU A 36 -4.47 9.73 -21.96
CA LEU A 36 -3.57 8.75 -21.35
C LEU A 36 -3.22 9.13 -19.90
N VAL A 37 -2.85 10.40 -19.68
CA VAL A 37 -2.55 10.91 -18.34
C VAL A 37 -3.77 10.78 -17.42
N ARG A 38 -4.96 11.14 -17.92
CA ARG A 38 -6.20 10.99 -17.13
C ARG A 38 -6.51 9.53 -16.80
N THR A 39 -6.28 8.62 -17.74
CA THR A 39 -6.49 7.18 -17.54
C THR A 39 -5.52 6.60 -16.53
N GLU A 40 -4.23 6.90 -16.65
CA GLU A 40 -3.20 6.40 -15.73
C GLU A 40 -3.42 6.94 -14.31
N VAL A 41 -3.77 8.23 -14.18
CA VAL A 41 -4.13 8.82 -12.89
C VAL A 41 -5.38 8.15 -12.33
N SER A 42 -6.41 7.90 -13.14
CA SER A 42 -7.61 7.18 -12.68
C SER A 42 -7.28 5.77 -12.22
N SER A 43 -6.43 5.04 -12.96
CA SER A 43 -6.04 3.67 -12.61
C SER A 43 -5.22 3.62 -11.33
N ALA A 44 -4.26 4.54 -11.17
CA ALA A 44 -3.48 4.70 -9.95
C ALA A 44 -4.38 5.07 -8.75
N LEU A 45 -5.35 5.97 -8.94
CA LEU A 45 -6.32 6.34 -7.89
C LEU A 45 -7.18 5.15 -7.48
N ASP A 46 -7.65 4.35 -8.43
CA ASP A 46 -8.45 3.14 -8.15
C ASP A 46 -7.62 2.08 -7.43
N GLU A 47 -6.35 1.89 -7.81
CA GLU A 47 -5.44 0.97 -7.13
C GLU A 47 -5.15 1.43 -5.69
N VAL A 48 -4.88 2.72 -5.47
CA VAL A 48 -4.68 3.29 -4.14
C VAL A 48 -5.93 3.15 -3.29
N LYS A 49 -7.12 3.44 -3.84
CA LYS A 49 -8.40 3.26 -3.13
C LYS A 49 -8.64 1.79 -2.79
N SER A 50 -8.44 0.88 -3.72
CA SER A 50 -8.61 -0.56 -3.53
C SER A 50 -7.64 -1.10 -2.46
N LYS A 51 -6.35 -0.74 -2.53
CA LYS A 51 -5.35 -1.11 -1.51
C LYS A 51 -5.67 -0.49 -0.15
N GLY A 52 -6.05 0.79 -0.13
CA GLY A 52 -6.40 1.52 1.08
C GLY A 52 -7.64 0.95 1.79
N THR A 53 -8.71 0.65 1.05
CA THR A 53 -9.92 0.04 1.62
C THR A 53 -9.65 -1.38 2.12
N LYS A 54 -8.93 -2.22 1.35
CA LYS A 54 -8.61 -3.59 1.79
C LYS A 54 -7.72 -3.59 3.04
N LEU A 55 -6.71 -2.72 3.08
CA LEU A 55 -5.86 -2.56 4.24
C LEU A 55 -6.64 -2.01 5.44
N GLY A 56 -7.50 -1.02 5.23
CA GLY A 56 -8.34 -0.41 6.27
C GLY A 56 -9.36 -1.39 6.87
N VAL A 57 -10.04 -2.17 6.04
CA VAL A 57 -10.95 -3.24 6.50
C VAL A 57 -10.16 -4.34 7.20
N GLY A 58 -9.00 -4.73 6.65
CA GLY A 58 -8.11 -5.71 7.26
C GLY A 58 -7.66 -5.29 8.66
N ILE A 59 -7.17 -4.06 8.82
CA ILE A 59 -6.76 -3.50 10.12
C ILE A 59 -7.97 -3.32 11.04
N GLY A 60 -9.11 -2.86 10.53
CA GLY A 60 -10.33 -2.63 11.32
C GLY A 60 -10.89 -3.93 11.91
N VAL A 61 -11.10 -4.95 11.07
CA VAL A 61 -11.59 -6.27 11.52
C VAL A 61 -10.57 -6.96 12.41
N SER A 62 -9.28 -6.92 12.04
CA SER A 62 -8.23 -7.52 12.88
C SER A 62 -8.12 -6.82 14.24
N GLY A 63 -8.28 -5.50 14.28
CA GLY A 63 -8.29 -4.71 15.52
C GLY A 63 -9.47 -5.06 16.42
N ALA A 64 -10.68 -5.15 15.85
CA ALA A 64 -11.87 -5.59 16.59
C ALA A 64 -11.72 -7.02 17.12
N GLY A 65 -11.21 -7.95 16.30
CA GLY A 65 -10.93 -9.32 16.71
C GLY A 65 -9.88 -9.39 17.83
N ALA A 66 -8.79 -8.63 17.71
CA ALA A 66 -7.77 -8.53 18.76
C ALA A 66 -8.33 -7.98 20.07
N LEU A 67 -9.21 -6.98 20.02
CA LEU A 67 -9.88 -6.43 21.20
C LEU A 67 -10.79 -7.47 21.87
N LEU A 68 -11.59 -8.20 21.09
CA LEU A 68 -12.46 -9.26 21.63
C LEU A 68 -11.65 -10.39 22.25
N LEU A 69 -10.56 -10.82 21.60
CA LEU A 69 -9.64 -11.80 22.16
C LEU A 69 -8.99 -11.30 23.45
N PHE A 70 -8.61 -10.03 23.52
CA PHE A 70 -8.08 -9.40 24.73
C PHE A 70 -9.10 -9.39 25.87
N LEU A 71 -10.34 -9.00 25.61
CA LEU A 71 -11.43 -9.06 26.59
C LEU A 71 -11.68 -10.48 27.06
N GLY A 72 -11.76 -11.45 26.13
CA GLY A 72 -11.95 -12.86 26.46
C GLY A 72 -10.82 -13.40 27.34
N LEU A 73 -9.57 -13.06 27.03
CA LEU A 73 -8.41 -13.40 27.87
C LEU A 73 -8.51 -12.76 29.26
N ALA A 74 -8.88 -11.48 29.35
CA ALA A 74 -9.07 -10.81 30.64
C ALA A 74 -10.17 -11.48 31.48
N THR A 75 -11.28 -11.91 30.86
CA THR A 75 -12.32 -12.69 31.53
C THR A 75 -11.80 -14.04 32.01
N LEU A 76 -11.02 -14.76 31.21
CA LEU A 76 -10.41 -16.03 31.63
C LEU A 76 -9.44 -15.85 32.80
N VAL A 77 -8.67 -14.77 32.82
CA VAL A 77 -7.81 -14.42 33.96
C VAL A 77 -8.66 -14.17 35.20
N ALA A 78 -9.75 -13.41 35.10
CA ALA A 78 -10.67 -13.21 36.22
C ALA A 78 -11.30 -14.53 36.70
N THR A 79 -11.72 -15.41 35.78
CA THR A 79 -12.23 -16.74 36.11
C THR A 79 -11.19 -17.59 36.86
N ALA A 80 -9.92 -17.57 36.42
CA ALA A 80 -8.85 -18.29 37.10
C ALA A 80 -8.62 -17.75 38.52
N VAL A 81 -8.60 -16.44 38.70
CA VAL A 81 -8.46 -15.80 40.02
C VAL A 81 -9.63 -16.17 40.92
N LEU A 82 -10.86 -16.02 40.45
CA LEU A 82 -12.06 -16.35 41.23
C LEU A 82 -12.15 -17.83 41.57
N GLY A 83 -11.79 -18.71 40.64
CA GLY A 83 -11.73 -20.16 40.88
C GLY A 83 -10.71 -20.51 41.96
N LEU A 84 -9.52 -19.94 41.89
CA LEU A 84 -8.48 -20.20 42.90
C LEU A 84 -8.82 -19.56 44.26
N ALA A 85 -9.56 -18.45 44.26
CA ALA A 85 -10.04 -17.78 45.46
C ALA A 85 -11.12 -18.59 46.22
N THR A 86 -11.63 -19.69 45.67
CA THR A 86 -12.52 -20.62 46.40
C THR A 86 -11.78 -21.45 47.44
N VAL A 87 -10.45 -21.58 47.30
CA VAL A 87 -9.60 -22.41 48.17
C VAL A 87 -8.45 -21.62 48.83
N LEU A 88 -8.17 -20.40 48.37
CA LEU A 88 -7.13 -19.51 48.88
C LEU A 88 -7.68 -18.09 49.07
N ASP A 89 -6.95 -17.24 49.80
CA ASP A 89 -7.30 -15.82 49.88
C ASP A 89 -7.28 -15.14 48.50
N PRO A 90 -8.24 -14.23 48.19
CA PRO A 90 -8.33 -13.60 46.88
C PRO A 90 -7.07 -12.87 46.42
N TRP A 91 -6.35 -12.24 47.35
CA TRP A 91 -5.11 -11.51 47.04
C TRP A 91 -3.98 -12.46 46.63
N LEU A 92 -3.90 -13.64 47.26
CA LEU A 92 -2.88 -14.64 46.94
C LEU A 92 -3.20 -15.35 45.62
N ALA A 93 -4.48 -15.64 45.38
CA ALA A 93 -4.95 -16.16 44.09
C ALA A 93 -4.57 -15.22 42.94
N ALA A 94 -4.81 -13.92 43.08
CA ALA A 94 -4.44 -12.91 42.08
C ALA A 94 -2.92 -12.87 41.84
N LEU A 95 -2.11 -12.92 42.89
CA LEU A 95 -0.65 -12.93 42.77
C LEU A 95 -0.14 -14.17 42.03
N ILE A 96 -0.66 -15.36 42.34
CA ILE A 96 -0.24 -16.60 41.67
C ILE A 96 -0.54 -16.53 40.17
N VAL A 97 -1.76 -16.13 39.80
CA VAL A 97 -2.15 -16.00 38.39
C VAL A 97 -1.29 -14.94 37.68
N ALA A 98 -1.01 -13.81 38.34
CA ALA A 98 -0.16 -12.76 37.80
C ALA A 98 1.26 -13.26 37.52
N VAL A 99 1.88 -13.99 38.45
CA VAL A 99 3.23 -14.56 38.26
C VAL A 99 3.26 -15.54 37.08
N VAL A 100 2.27 -16.43 36.97
CA VAL A 100 2.17 -17.37 35.84
C VAL A 100 2.07 -16.61 34.52
N LEU A 101 1.21 -15.58 34.44
CA LEU A 101 1.05 -14.77 33.25
C LEU A 101 2.33 -14.00 32.88
N LEU A 102 3.06 -13.47 33.87
CA LEU A 102 4.33 -12.77 33.62
C LEU A 102 5.40 -13.71 33.06
N ILE A 103 5.47 -14.96 33.55
CA ILE A 103 6.40 -15.97 33.02
C ILE A 103 6.04 -16.30 31.56
N VAL A 104 4.78 -16.66 31.31
CA VAL A 104 4.31 -17.02 29.96
C VAL A 104 4.44 -15.84 28.99
N GLY A 105 4.01 -14.65 29.43
CA GLY A 105 4.09 -13.40 28.67
C GLY A 105 5.54 -13.00 28.38
N GLY A 106 6.45 -13.15 29.34
CA GLY A 106 7.88 -12.89 29.14
C GLY A 106 8.50 -13.83 28.10
N ILE A 107 8.15 -15.12 28.13
CA ILE A 107 8.60 -16.09 27.11
C ILE A 107 8.06 -15.72 25.74
N LEU A 108 6.75 -15.46 25.63
CA LEU A 108 6.11 -15.08 24.37
C LEU A 108 6.68 -13.77 23.81
N ALA A 109 6.90 -12.77 24.66
CA ALA A 109 7.52 -11.50 24.27
C ALA A 109 8.93 -11.71 23.72
N LYS A 110 9.74 -12.55 24.37
CA LYS A 110 11.09 -12.89 23.89
C LYS A 110 11.05 -13.60 22.54
N VAL A 111 10.17 -14.59 22.37
CA VAL A 111 10.01 -15.32 21.10
C VAL A 111 9.51 -14.40 19.99
N GLY A 112 8.50 -13.58 20.28
CA GLY A 112 7.95 -12.59 19.36
C GLY A 112 9.00 -11.58 18.91
N ALA A 113 9.75 -11.00 19.86
CA ALA A 113 10.84 -10.08 19.55
C ALA A 113 11.91 -10.73 18.68
N THR A 114 12.23 -12.01 18.92
CA THR A 114 13.22 -12.75 18.11
C THR A 114 12.70 -12.98 16.69
N LYS A 115 11.44 -13.40 16.54
CA LYS A 115 10.81 -13.60 15.23
C LYS A 115 10.69 -12.29 14.45
N ALA A 116 10.30 -11.20 15.10
CA ALA A 116 10.21 -9.87 14.49
C ALA A 116 11.58 -9.39 13.98
N LYS A 117 12.64 -9.55 14.78
CA LYS A 117 14.02 -9.24 14.37
C LYS A 117 14.47 -10.04 13.14
N ASN A 118 14.03 -11.29 13.03
CA ASN A 118 14.38 -12.16 11.90
C ASN A 118 13.48 -11.98 10.67
N ALA A 119 12.28 -11.41 10.86
CA ALA A 119 11.31 -11.18 9.78
C ALA A 119 11.53 -9.85 9.04
N VAL A 120 12.28 -8.91 9.64
CA VAL A 120 12.80 -7.74 8.92
C VAL A 120 14.00 -8.21 8.11
N PRO A 121 13.94 -8.23 6.76
CA PRO A 121 15.12 -8.52 5.95
C PRO A 121 16.24 -7.57 6.36
N PRO A 122 17.49 -8.01 6.52
CA PRO A 122 18.59 -7.08 6.69
C PRO A 122 18.48 -6.06 5.56
N ALA A 123 18.37 -4.77 5.90
CA ALA A 123 18.27 -3.71 4.91
C ALA A 123 19.33 -4.00 3.85
N PRO A 124 18.99 -4.07 2.53
CA PRO A 124 19.93 -4.51 1.53
C PRO A 124 21.20 -3.70 1.71
N ALA A 125 22.34 -4.35 1.97
CA ALA A 125 23.58 -3.65 2.28
C ALA A 125 23.91 -2.60 1.19
N ALA A 126 23.48 -2.87 -0.05
CA ALA A 126 23.53 -1.94 -1.17
C ALA A 126 22.69 -0.66 -0.98
N THR A 127 21.49 -0.74 -0.40
CA THR A 127 20.59 0.41 -0.16
C THR A 127 21.07 1.28 1.00
N VAL A 128 21.63 0.67 2.04
CA VAL A 128 22.24 1.43 3.14
C VAL A 128 23.53 2.11 2.69
N ALA A 129 24.35 1.40 1.89
CA ALA A 129 25.59 1.95 1.32
C ALA A 129 25.35 3.06 0.29
N SER A 130 24.26 2.99 -0.51
CA SER A 130 23.92 4.06 -1.45
C SER A 130 23.43 5.31 -0.72
N VAL A 131 22.57 5.16 0.30
CA VAL A 131 22.10 6.29 1.12
C VAL A 131 23.24 6.95 1.88
N GLN A 132 24.20 6.17 2.41
CA GLN A 132 25.40 6.74 3.05
C GLN A 132 26.28 7.50 2.05
N ARG A 133 26.48 6.96 0.83
CA ARG A 133 27.22 7.65 -0.24
C ARG A 133 26.56 8.95 -0.68
N ASP A 134 25.23 8.96 -0.78
CA ASP A 134 24.48 10.16 -1.15
C ASP A 134 24.58 11.23 -0.06
N VAL A 135 24.51 10.83 1.21
CA VAL A 135 24.69 11.71 2.37
C VAL A 135 26.12 12.28 2.45
N GLU A 136 27.14 11.47 2.16
CA GLU A 136 28.53 11.95 2.06
C GLU A 136 28.72 12.93 0.91
N THR A 137 28.13 12.63 -0.25
CA THR A 137 28.23 13.50 -1.44
C THR A 137 27.60 14.86 -1.19
N VAL A 138 26.43 14.90 -0.55
CA VAL A 138 25.76 16.17 -0.18
C VAL A 138 26.56 16.94 0.89
N GLN A 139 27.15 16.26 1.88
CA GLN A 139 27.98 16.92 2.89
C GLN A 139 29.28 17.48 2.32
N ASN A 140 29.93 16.75 1.40
CA ASN A 140 31.15 17.19 0.74
C ASN A 140 30.88 18.37 -0.22
N ALA A 141 29.77 18.33 -0.97
CA ALA A 141 29.32 19.46 -1.79
C ALA A 141 29.04 20.71 -0.95
N ARG A 142 28.50 20.55 0.27
CA ARG A 142 28.26 21.67 1.18
C ARG A 142 29.55 22.27 1.76
N LYS A 143 30.56 21.44 2.05
CA LYS A 143 31.88 21.88 2.54
C LYS A 143 32.75 22.52 1.44
N ALA A 144 32.57 22.13 0.18
CA ALA A 144 33.29 22.72 -0.96
C ALA A 144 32.77 24.12 -1.34
N HIS A 145 31.62 24.53 -0.81
CA HIS A 145 30.95 25.80 -1.10
C HIS A 145 30.95 26.80 0.08
N SER A 146 31.70 26.51 1.16
CA SER A 146 31.95 27.39 2.31
C SER A 146 33.43 27.74 2.41
#